data_AF-A0A531L6P3-F1
#
_entry.id   AF-A0A531L6P3-F1
#
_cell.length_a   1.000
_cell.length_b   1.000
_cell.length_c   1.000
_cell.angle_alpha   90.00
_cell.angle_beta   90.00
_cell.angle_gamma   90.00
#
_symmetry.space_group_name_H-M   'P 1'
#
loop_
_entity.id
_entity.type
_entity.pdbx_description
1 polymer ?
#
loop_
_entity_poly.entity_id
_entity_poly.type
_entity_poly.pdbx_seq_one_letter_code
_entity_poly.pdbx_strand_id
1 'polypeptide(L)' 'MLHFSRWKTILIWLTVLAGILYAAPNLVPASTLASLPNWLPKQQLTLGLDLQGGSHILLQIDRQDLANERLEA' A
#
# COMPACT_ATOMS: atom_id res chain seq x y z
N MET A 1 -15.48 -27.70 -24.02
CA MET A 1 -14.11 -27.32 -23.60
C MET A 1 -13.83 -25.96 -24.23
N LEU A 2 -13.52 -24.93 -23.43
CA LEU A 2 -13.27 -23.58 -23.95
C LEU A 2 -11.93 -23.58 -24.72
N HIS A 3 -11.99 -23.75 -26.05
CA HIS A 3 -10.82 -23.64 -26.91
C HIS A 3 -10.52 -22.18 -27.18
N PHE A 4 -9.60 -21.61 -26.42
CA PHE A 4 -9.10 -20.26 -26.67
C PHE A 4 -8.06 -20.27 -27.79
N SER A 5 -8.17 -19.32 -28.73
CA SER A 5 -7.13 -19.10 -29.74
C SER A 5 -5.79 -18.81 -29.06
N ARG A 6 -4.69 -19.37 -29.60
CA ARG A 6 -3.33 -19.24 -29.05
C ARG A 6 -2.94 -17.78 -28.79
N TRP A 7 -3.43 -16.86 -29.62
CA TRP A 7 -3.21 -15.42 -29.45
C TRP A 7 -3.86 -14.85 -28.19
N LYS A 8 -5.10 -15.27 -27.89
CA LYS A 8 -5.81 -14.87 -26.67
C LYS A 8 -5.09 -15.40 -25.44
N THR A 9 -4.60 -16.64 -25.48
CA THR A 9 -3.81 -17.22 -24.39
C THR A 9 -2.52 -16.44 -24.14
N ILE A 10 -1.80 -16.05 -25.19
CA ILE A 10 -0.57 -15.24 -25.07
C ILE A 10 -0.90 -13.87 -24.44
N LEU A 11 -1.96 -13.20 -24.90
CA LEU A 11 -2.37 -11.91 -24.33
C LEU A 11 -2.77 -12.02 -22.85
N ILE A 12 -3.49 -13.07 -22.48
CA ILE A 12 -3.87 -13.32 -21.08
C ILE A 12 -2.61 -13.47 -20.22
N TRP A 13 -1.67 -14.31 -20.65
CA TRP A 13 -0.41 -14.50 -19.91
C TRP A 13 0.43 -13.23 -19.82
N LEU A 14 0.48 -12.43 -20.89
CA LEU A 14 1.19 -11.16 -20.89
C LEU A 14 0.59 -10.18 -19.88
N THR A 15 -0.74 -10.05 -19.85
CA THR A 15 -1.44 -9.20 -18.88
C THR A 15 -1.20 -9.67 -17.44
N VAL A 16 -1.27 -10.98 -17.20
CA VAL A 16 -0.98 -11.56 -15.88
C VAL A 16 0.47 -11.27 -15.46
N LEU A 17 1.43 -11.46 -16.36
CA LEU A 17 2.84 -11.20 -16.09
C LEU A 17 3.09 -9.72 -15.80
N ALA A 18 2.46 -8.81 -16.57
CA ALA A 18 2.53 -7.37 -16.33
C ALA A 18 1.99 -7.01 -14.94
N GLY A 19 0.84 -7.58 -14.55
CA GLY A 19 0.26 -7.39 -13.21
C GLY A 19 1.21 -7.84 -12.10
N ILE A 20 1.85 -8.99 -12.25
CA ILE A 20 2.83 -9.51 -11.30
C ILE A 20 4.06 -8.58 -11.20
N LEU A 21 4.58 -8.11 -12.33
CA LEU A 21 5.73 -7.20 -12.36
C LEU A 21 5.44 -5.87 -11.67
N TYR A 22 4.22 -5.32 -11.82
CA TYR A 22 3.80 -4.10 -11.12
C TYR A 22 3.50 -4.34 -9.63
N ALA A 23 3.06 -5.53 -9.24
CA ALA A 23 2.80 -5.88 -7.84
C ALA A 23 4.08 -6.23 -7.07
N ALA A 24 5.08 -6.79 -7.75
CA ALA A 24 6.33 -7.29 -7.16
C ALA A 24 7.04 -6.32 -6.21
N PRO A 25 7.13 -4.99 -6.48
CA PRO A 25 7.78 -4.05 -5.58
C PRO A 25 7.18 -4.00 -4.17
N ASN A 26 5.89 -4.34 -4.02
CA ASN A 26 5.20 -4.35 -2.73
C ASN A 26 5.61 -5.53 -1.83
N LEU A 27 6.27 -6.56 -2.38
CA LEU A 27 6.69 -7.75 -1.63
C LEU A 27 8.14 -7.66 -1.11
N VAL A 28 8.90 -6.67 -1.58
CA VAL A 28 10.33 -6.52 -1.28
C VAL A 28 10.53 -5.32 -0.35
N PRO A 29 11.43 -5.38 0.64
CA PRO A 29 11.77 -4.22 1.45
C PRO A 29 12.36 -3.07 0.62
N ALA A 30 12.11 -1.82 1.05
CA ALA A 30 12.56 -0.61 0.36
C ALA A 30 14.10 -0.55 0.16
N SER A 31 14.87 -1.16 1.08
CA SER A 31 16.34 -1.27 0.98
C SER A 31 16.77 -2.10 -0.24
N THR A 32 16.08 -3.19 -0.53
CA THR A 32 16.35 -4.06 -1.69
C THR A 32 15.82 -3.46 -2.99
N LEU A 33 14.77 -2.63 -2.95
CA LEU A 33 14.33 -1.89 -4.12
C LEU A 33 15.30 -0.78 -4.53
N ALA A 34 16.00 -0.17 -3.57
CA ALA A 34 16.95 0.91 -3.86
C ALA A 34 18.15 0.42 -4.69
N SER A 35 18.55 -0.84 -4.53
CA SER A 35 19.67 -1.45 -5.28
C SER A 35 19.27 -1.98 -6.67
N LEU A 36 17.98 -1.98 -7.02
CA LEU A 36 17.52 -2.36 -8.35
C LEU A 36 17.87 -1.28 -9.39
N PRO A 37 18.12 -1.67 -10.65
CA PRO A 37 18.40 -0.74 -11.72
C PRO A 37 17.21 0.19 -12.01
N ASN A 38 17.48 1.41 -12.50
CA ASN A 38 16.49 2.49 -12.62
C ASN A 38 15.35 2.25 -13.63
N TRP A 39 15.42 1.20 -14.43
CA TRP A 39 14.37 0.84 -15.39
C TRP A 39 13.24 0.00 -14.78
N LEU A 40 13.42 -0.52 -13.56
CA LEU A 40 12.38 -1.30 -12.86
C LEU A 40 11.43 -0.40 -12.07
N PRO A 41 10.14 -0.74 -11.95
CA PRO A 41 9.21 0.00 -11.11
C PRO A 41 9.63 -0.10 -9.64
N LYS A 42 9.99 1.03 -9.03
CA LYS A 42 10.37 1.13 -7.61
C LYS A 42 9.26 1.69 -6.72
N GLN A 43 8.12 2.06 -7.30
CA GLN A 43 6.99 2.63 -6.57
C GLN A 43 6.23 1.52 -5.84
N GLN A 44 6.30 1.56 -4.51
CA GLN A 44 5.42 0.78 -3.64
C GLN A 44 4.12 1.56 -3.41
N LEU A 45 3.02 0.82 -3.23
CA LEU A 45 1.77 1.40 -2.76
C LEU A 45 1.94 1.80 -1.29
N THR A 46 1.47 2.99 -0.94
CA THR A 46 1.41 3.40 0.47
C THR A 46 0.44 2.48 1.20
N LEU A 47 0.98 1.59 2.01
CA LEU A 47 0.18 0.70 2.85
C LEU A 47 -0.65 1.56 3.83
N GLY A 48 -1.93 1.23 4.01
CA GLY A 48 -2.77 1.89 5.02
C GLY A 48 -2.31 1.56 6.44
N LEU A 49 -2.80 2.30 7.43
CA LEU A 49 -2.44 2.10 8.85
C LEU A 49 -2.63 0.65 9.33
N ASP A 50 -3.70 0.00 8.86
CA ASP A 50 -4.05 -1.39 9.15
C ASP A 50 -2.99 -2.38 8.62
N LEU A 51 -2.40 -2.07 7.46
CA LEU A 51 -1.36 -2.89 6.83
C LEU A 51 0.07 -2.51 7.26
N GLN A 52 0.29 -1.25 7.67
CA GLN A 52 1.58 -0.80 8.20
C GLN A 52 1.79 -1.19 9.66
N GLY A 53 0.72 -1.53 10.39
CA GLY A 53 0.77 -1.86 11.81
C GLY A 53 1.10 -0.62 12.64
N GLY A 54 0.09 0.18 12.95
CA GLY A 54 0.20 1.32 13.86
C GLY A 54 -1.17 1.78 14.34
N SER A 55 -1.22 2.56 15.43
CA SER A 55 -2.43 3.22 15.90
C SER A 55 -2.22 4.73 15.91
N HIS A 56 -3.11 5.45 15.23
CA HIS A 56 -3.12 6.91 15.25
C HIS A 56 -4.12 7.34 16.32
N ILE A 57 -3.68 7.43 17.58
CA ILE A 57 -4.54 7.89 18.67
C ILE A 57 -4.67 9.40 18.55
N LEU A 58 -5.81 9.86 18.05
CA LEU A 58 -6.18 11.27 18.08
C LEU A 58 -6.75 11.58 19.46
N LEU A 59 -5.95 12.25 20.30
CA LEU A 59 -6.42 12.76 21.58
C LEU A 59 -7.15 14.08 21.33
N GLN A 60 -8.48 14.04 21.36
CA GLN A 60 -9.30 15.26 21.30
C GLN A 60 -9.58 15.72 22.73
N ILE A 61 -9.20 16.95 23.04
CA ILE A 61 -9.46 17.56 24.34
C ILE A 61 -10.76 18.35 24.23
N ASP A 62 -11.73 18.04 25.08
CA ASP A 62 -12.93 18.84 25.22
C ASP A 62 -12.59 20.15 25.94
N ARG A 63 -12.89 21.27 25.28
CA ARG A 63 -12.59 22.60 25.83
C ARG A 63 -13.53 22.97 26.97
N GLN A 64 -14.72 22.35 27.04
CA GLN A 64 -15.68 22.61 28.11
C GLN A 64 -15.18 22.02 29.42
N ASP A 65 -14.64 20.80 29.39
CA ASP A 65 -14.02 20.16 30.55
C ASP A 65 -12.82 20.95 31.07
N LEU A 66 -11.97 21.47 30.16
CA LEU A 66 -10.86 22.36 30.53
C LEU A 66 -11.34 23.65 31.20
N ALA A 67 -12.46 24.23 30.75
CA ALA A 67 -12.99 25.44 31.33
C ALA A 67 -13.56 25.19 32.73
N ASN A 68 -14.26 24.07 32.92
CA ASN A 68 -14.83 23.70 34.21
C ASN A 68 -13.73 23.38 35.24
N GLU A 69 -12.71 22.61 34.86
CA GLU A 69 -11.61 22.27 35.76
C GLU A 69 -10.75 23.48 36.15
N ARG A 70 -10.67 24.50 35.27
CA ARG A 70 -10.03 25.80 35.60
C ARG A 70 -10.86 26.69 36.52
N LEU A 71 -12.18 26.48 36.59
CA LEU A 71 -13.08 27.26 37.45
C LEU A 71 -13.27 26.60 38.82
N GLU A 72 -13.05 25.28 38.92
CA GLU A 72 -13.11 24.52 40.18
C GLU A 72 -11.78 24.48 40.96
N ALA A 73 -10.66 24.89 40.33
CA ALA A 73 -9.32 24.98 40.93
C ALA A 73 -8.97 26.40 41.41
#